data_AF-A0A812WQH3-F1
#
_entry.id   AF-A0A812WQH3-F1
#
_cell.length_a   1.000
_cell.length_b   1.000
_cell.length_c   1.000
_cell.angle_alpha   90.00
_cell.angle_beta   90.00
_cell.angle_gamma   90.00
#
_symmetry.space_group_name_H-M   'P 1'
#
loop_
_entity.id
_entity.type
_entity.pdbx_description
1 polymer ?
#
loop_
_entity_poly.entity_id
_entity_poly.type
_entity_poly.pdbx_seq_one_letter_code
_entity_poly.pdbx_strand_id
1 'polypeptide(L)'
;VQQRQRHAAELHCKGMASKARIQELQEELSEAESETLRLKKAAELWPARQSSKKAELAEAQQELEAVVAKHSNAKAWIQQIYHGHLNRESMERAVHLRGHHIPNLEMQSAELEQQLADHRERYEAQCLAQQLEVETLKRSLALRTTRLRAKEQESAWLQTRAEALEQELTHLHSLRAGHPQSLTAMTSTPHSASARSPQSHPGHLRSDSPESFASATRVSANAEQKSGARLSLTGEGVSRPI
;
A
#
# COMPACT_ATOMS: atom_id res chain seq x y z
N VAL A 1 -44.11 -31.54 18.05
CA VAL A 1 -42.84 -31.34 18.81
C VAL A 1 -41.63 -31.27 17.88
N GLN A 2 -41.39 -32.26 17.01
CA GLN A 2 -40.26 -32.25 16.06
C GLN A 2 -40.18 -31.00 15.17
N GLN A 3 -41.31 -30.47 14.70
CA GLN A 3 -41.34 -29.27 13.85
C GLN A 3 -40.91 -27.99 14.59
N ARG A 4 -41.23 -27.89 15.90
CA ARG A 4 -40.78 -26.78 16.76
C ARG A 4 -39.28 -26.87 17.07
N GLN A 5 -38.76 -28.08 17.25
CA GLN A 5 -37.33 -28.32 17.45
C GLN A 5 -36.51 -27.96 16.20
N ARG A 6 -37.00 -28.30 14.99
CA ARG A 6 -36.36 -27.89 13.73
C ARG A 6 -36.35 -26.37 13.55
N HIS A 7 -37.47 -25.71 13.84
CA HIS A 7 -37.57 -24.26 13.75
C HIS A 7 -36.64 -23.54 14.75
N ALA A 8 -36.55 -24.04 15.99
CA ALA A 8 -35.62 -23.52 16.99
C ALA A 8 -34.15 -23.70 16.58
N ALA A 9 -33.79 -24.85 16.01
CA ALA A 9 -32.44 -25.09 15.48
C ALA A 9 -32.12 -24.18 14.30
N GLU A 10 -33.07 -23.93 13.41
CA GLU A 10 -32.90 -23.04 12.26
C GLU A 10 -32.70 -21.56 12.70
N LEU A 11 -33.48 -21.09 13.68
CA LEU A 11 -33.28 -19.77 14.29
C LEU A 11 -31.93 -19.65 15.01
N HIS A 12 -31.49 -20.70 15.70
CA HIS A 12 -30.19 -20.74 16.34
C HIS A 12 -29.04 -20.65 15.31
N CYS A 13 -29.11 -21.40 14.20
CA CYS A 13 -28.11 -21.32 13.13
C CYS A 13 -28.08 -19.93 12.46
N LYS A 14 -29.24 -19.31 12.23
CA LYS A 14 -29.32 -17.93 11.71
C LYS A 14 -28.73 -16.90 12.70
N GLY A 15 -29.00 -17.07 13.99
CA GLY A 15 -28.39 -16.26 15.05
C GLY A 15 -26.88 -16.40 15.15
N MET A 16 -26.34 -17.61 14.95
CA MET A 16 -24.89 -17.86 14.93
C MET A 16 -24.23 -17.27 13.68
N ALA A 17 -24.86 -17.38 12.51
CA ALA A 17 -24.38 -16.76 11.28
C ALA A 17 -24.34 -15.23 11.37
N SER A 18 -25.35 -14.60 11.99
CA SER A 18 -25.39 -13.16 12.23
C SER A 18 -24.28 -12.70 13.20
N LYS A 19 -24.03 -13.45 14.28
CA LYS A 19 -22.93 -13.15 15.22
C LYS A 19 -21.55 -13.25 14.56
N ALA A 20 -21.32 -14.29 13.75
CA ALA A 20 -20.07 -14.43 12.99
C ALA A 20 -19.86 -13.26 12.02
N ARG A 21 -20.92 -12.84 11.32
CA ARG A 21 -20.90 -11.68 10.41
C ARG A 21 -20.56 -10.36 11.11
N ILE A 22 -21.15 -10.11 12.29
CA ILE A 22 -20.86 -8.92 13.10
C ILE A 22 -19.40 -8.93 13.55
N GLN A 23 -18.90 -10.09 13.96
CA GLN A 23 -17.51 -10.24 14.38
C GLN A 23 -16.53 -9.96 13.23
N GLU A 24 -16.78 -10.49 12.03
CA GLU A 24 -15.96 -10.17 10.85
C GLU A 24 -15.95 -8.68 10.50
N LEU A 25 -17.10 -8.00 10.60
CA LEU A 25 -17.19 -6.56 10.34
C LEU A 25 -16.43 -5.73 11.39
N GLN A 26 -16.47 -6.15 12.66
CA GLN A 26 -15.71 -5.52 13.73
C GLN A 26 -14.21 -5.71 13.55
N GLU A 27 -13.78 -6.89 13.11
CA GLU A 27 -12.39 -7.18 12.79
C GLU A 27 -11.90 -6.31 11.61
N GLU A 28 -12.67 -6.23 10.52
CA GLU A 28 -12.35 -5.35 9.37
C GLU A 28 -12.27 -3.86 9.74
N LEU A 29 -13.17 -3.38 10.61
CA LEU A 29 -13.15 -2.01 11.11
C LEU A 29 -11.90 -1.73 11.95
N SER A 30 -11.60 -2.60 12.92
CA SER A 30 -10.42 -2.47 13.79
C SER A 30 -9.13 -2.49 12.96
N GLU A 31 -9.08 -3.35 11.95
CA GLU A 31 -8.00 -3.45 11.00
C GLU A 31 -7.81 -2.16 10.18
N ALA A 32 -8.89 -1.55 9.68
CA ALA A 32 -8.84 -0.27 8.97
C ALA A 32 -8.44 0.91 9.89
N GLU A 33 -8.91 0.92 11.13
CA GLU A 33 -8.51 1.89 12.16
C GLU A 33 -7.02 1.79 12.48
N SER A 34 -6.49 0.56 12.56
CA SER A 34 -5.06 0.34 12.79
C SER A 34 -4.19 0.85 11.62
N GLU A 35 -4.63 0.64 10.38
CA GLU A 35 -3.90 1.13 9.19
C GLU A 35 -3.97 2.65 9.04
N THR A 36 -5.12 3.26 9.34
CA THR A 36 -5.24 4.72 9.35
C THR A 36 -4.38 5.35 10.44
N LEU A 37 -4.27 4.73 11.61
CA LEU A 37 -3.35 5.17 12.66
C LEU A 37 -1.88 5.08 12.19
N ARG A 38 -1.50 3.98 11.52
CA ARG A 38 -0.15 3.82 10.96
C ARG A 38 0.14 4.88 9.90
N LEU A 39 -0.81 5.18 9.02
CA LEU A 39 -0.69 6.25 8.02
C LEU A 39 -0.52 7.62 8.66
N LYS A 40 -1.31 7.95 9.69
CA LYS A 40 -1.19 9.21 10.43
C LYS A 40 0.18 9.35 11.08
N LYS A 41 0.64 8.31 11.77
CA LYS A 41 1.97 8.28 12.40
C LYS A 41 3.10 8.40 11.37
N ALA A 42 2.97 7.76 10.21
CA ALA A 42 3.92 7.91 9.11
C ALA A 42 3.95 9.35 8.58
N ALA A 43 2.79 9.99 8.43
CA ALA A 43 2.68 11.38 7.99
C ALA A 43 3.24 12.39 9.00
N GLU A 44 3.05 12.17 10.30
CA GLU A 44 3.57 13.04 11.38
C GLU A 44 5.09 12.97 11.50
N LEU A 45 5.66 11.77 11.39
CA LEU A 45 7.10 11.56 11.52
C LEU A 45 7.87 11.94 10.25
N TRP A 46 7.19 12.05 9.11
CA TRP A 46 7.81 12.33 7.83
C TRP A 46 8.56 13.67 7.79
N PRO A 47 7.96 14.82 8.12
CA PRO A 47 8.66 16.10 8.10
C PRO A 47 9.90 16.13 9.00
N ALA A 48 9.84 15.52 10.18
CA ALA A 48 10.93 15.48 11.14
C ALA A 48 12.13 14.64 10.66
N ARG A 49 11.86 13.50 9.99
CA ARG A 49 12.91 12.67 9.37
C ARG A 49 13.58 13.39 8.20
N GLN A 50 12.80 14.14 7.45
CA GLN A 50 13.25 14.91 6.29
C GLN A 50 14.09 16.12 6.70
N SER A 51 13.72 16.83 7.78
CA SER A 51 14.46 18.01 8.24
C SER A 51 15.84 17.63 8.81
N SER A 52 15.93 16.55 9.58
CA SER A 52 17.20 16.07 10.14
C SER A 52 18.20 15.69 9.04
N LYS A 53 17.76 14.91 8.04
CA LYS A 53 18.60 14.48 6.91
C LYS A 53 19.04 15.63 6.00
N LYS A 54 18.16 16.61 5.80
CA LYS A 54 18.50 17.83 5.05
C LYS A 54 19.52 18.71 5.80
N ALA A 55 19.46 18.75 7.13
CA ALA A 55 20.45 19.47 7.93
C ALA A 55 21.84 18.83 7.81
N GLU A 56 21.94 17.49 7.91
CA GLU A 56 23.19 16.75 7.68
C GLU A 56 23.78 17.03 6.29
N LEU A 57 22.95 17.04 5.24
CA LEU A 57 23.37 17.38 3.89
C LEU A 57 23.85 18.83 3.76
N ALA A 58 23.20 19.78 4.45
CA ALA A 58 23.56 21.19 4.43
C ALA A 58 24.90 21.43 5.14
N GLU A 59 25.16 20.74 6.25
CA GLU A 59 26.42 20.82 6.99
C GLU A 59 27.59 20.29 6.15
N ALA A 60 27.45 19.09 5.56
CA ALA A 60 28.47 18.53 4.68
C ALA A 60 28.72 19.40 3.43
N GLN A 61 27.67 20.04 2.89
CA GLN A 61 27.80 20.98 1.76
C GLN A 61 28.58 22.23 2.16
N GLN A 62 28.31 22.77 3.36
CA GLN A 62 29.03 23.93 3.90
C GLN A 62 30.50 23.61 4.16
N GLU A 63 30.82 22.40 4.64
CA GLU A 63 32.20 21.94 4.82
C GLU A 63 32.96 21.87 3.49
N LEU A 64 32.33 21.30 2.45
CA LEU A 64 32.91 21.26 1.10
C LEU A 64 33.16 22.67 0.56
N GLU A 65 32.19 23.59 0.67
CA GLU A 65 32.33 24.97 0.24
C GLU A 65 33.50 25.69 0.96
N ALA A 66 33.68 25.42 2.26
CA ALA A 66 34.81 25.97 3.02
C ALA A 66 36.16 25.42 2.53
N VAL A 67 36.26 24.15 2.17
CA VAL A 67 37.50 23.54 1.63
C VAL A 67 37.81 24.09 0.24
N VAL A 68 36.81 24.20 -0.63
CA VAL A 68 36.96 24.79 -1.98
C VAL A 68 37.37 26.27 -1.90
N ALA A 69 36.82 27.03 -0.95
CA ALA A 69 37.22 28.41 -0.70
C ALA A 69 38.68 28.50 -0.24
N LYS A 70 39.13 27.62 0.67
CA LYS A 70 40.54 27.56 1.10
C LYS A 70 41.47 27.23 -0.06
N HIS A 71 41.08 26.28 -0.91
CA HIS A 71 41.84 25.86 -2.08
C HIS A 71 41.97 26.96 -3.14
N SER A 72 40.87 27.61 -3.49
CA SER A 72 40.88 28.73 -4.45
C SER A 72 41.70 29.91 -3.94
N ASN A 73 41.61 30.24 -2.64
CA ASN A 73 42.44 31.26 -2.01
C ASN A 73 43.93 30.89 -2.03
N ALA A 74 44.28 29.63 -1.74
CA ALA A 74 45.67 29.16 -1.81
C ALA A 74 46.22 29.27 -3.24
N LYS A 75 45.42 28.91 -4.26
CA LYS A 75 45.80 29.06 -5.68
C LYS A 75 45.99 30.53 -6.07
N ALA A 76 45.06 31.40 -5.70
CA ALA A 76 45.14 32.84 -5.97
C ALA A 76 46.37 33.48 -5.30
N TRP A 77 46.69 33.11 -4.06
CA TRP A 77 47.86 33.61 -3.34
C TRP A 77 49.17 33.20 -4.02
N ILE A 78 49.29 31.93 -4.42
CA ILE A 78 50.45 31.45 -5.18
C ILE A 78 50.59 32.22 -6.50
N GLN A 79 49.48 32.45 -7.20
CA GLN A 79 49.46 33.20 -8.46
C GLN A 79 49.92 34.66 -8.27
N GLN A 80 49.50 35.32 -7.18
CA GLN A 80 49.97 36.67 -6.82
C GLN A 80 51.49 36.73 -6.60
N ILE A 81 52.08 35.69 -6.00
CA ILE A 81 53.54 35.61 -5.79
C ILE A 81 54.29 35.48 -7.11
N TYR A 82 53.80 34.63 -8.02
CA TYR A 82 54.41 34.48 -9.35
C TYR A 82 54.33 35.76 -10.20
N HIS A 83 53.37 36.66 -9.93
CA HIS A 83 53.16 37.89 -10.70
C HIS A 83 53.83 39.16 -10.12
N GLY A 84 54.69 39.06 -9.11
CA GLY A 84 55.63 40.15 -8.81
C GLY A 84 55.69 40.64 -7.37
N HIS A 85 55.20 39.86 -6.40
CA HIS A 85 55.43 40.17 -5.00
C HIS A 85 56.12 38.98 -4.33
N LEU A 86 57.39 39.18 -3.94
CA LEU A 86 57.89 38.95 -2.57
C LEU A 86 59.31 38.40 -2.46
N ASN A 87 59.84 38.59 -1.25
CA ASN A 87 61.05 38.03 -0.67
C ASN A 87 61.11 36.49 -0.71
N ARG A 88 62.32 35.96 -0.44
CA ARG A 88 62.64 34.53 -0.44
C ARG A 88 61.65 33.66 0.36
N GLU A 89 61.23 34.12 1.55
CA GLU A 89 60.30 33.39 2.43
C GLU A 89 58.92 33.16 1.80
N SER A 90 58.47 34.05 0.92
CA SER A 90 57.16 33.91 0.27
C SER A 90 57.22 32.92 -0.89
N MET A 91 58.34 32.86 -1.62
CA MET A 91 58.60 31.79 -2.60
C MET A 91 58.66 30.42 -1.94
N GLU A 92 59.37 30.29 -0.81
CA GLU A 92 59.46 29.02 -0.06
C GLU A 92 58.07 28.57 0.43
N ARG A 93 57.24 29.49 0.94
CA ARG A 93 55.84 29.20 1.31
C ARG A 93 54.97 28.83 0.10
N ALA A 94 55.14 29.46 -1.06
CA ALA A 94 54.39 29.12 -2.27
C ALA A 94 54.73 27.72 -2.80
N VAL A 95 56.01 27.34 -2.77
CA VAL A 95 56.45 25.98 -3.12
C VAL A 95 55.85 24.97 -2.15
N HIS A 96 55.86 25.26 -0.85
CA HIS A 96 55.27 24.39 0.16
C HIS A 96 53.74 24.23 -0.01
N LEU A 97 53.01 25.33 -0.22
CA LEU A 97 51.56 25.28 -0.48
C LEU A 97 51.24 24.49 -1.75
N ARG A 98 52.04 24.64 -2.81
CA ARG A 98 51.86 23.89 -4.05
C ARG A 98 52.16 22.39 -3.90
N GLY A 99 53.22 22.05 -3.16
CA GLY A 99 53.68 20.68 -3.01
C GLY A 99 52.90 19.85 -1.99
N HIS A 100 52.30 20.49 -0.99
CA HIS A 100 51.66 19.79 0.13
C HIS A 100 50.22 20.25 0.38
N HIS A 101 49.99 21.56 0.49
CA HIS A 101 48.70 22.06 0.96
C HIS A 101 47.59 21.95 -0.10
N ILE A 102 47.87 22.30 -1.35
CA ILE A 102 46.92 22.19 -2.46
C ILE A 102 46.53 20.73 -2.74
N PRO A 103 47.47 19.77 -2.90
CA PRO A 103 47.11 18.37 -3.07
C PRO A 103 46.27 17.81 -1.92
N ASN A 104 46.59 18.19 -0.67
CA ASN A 104 45.80 17.77 0.49
C ASN A 104 44.37 18.34 0.46
N LEU A 105 44.21 19.62 0.08
CA LEU A 105 42.88 20.23 -0.06
C LEU A 105 42.09 19.63 -1.23
N GLU A 106 42.76 19.26 -2.33
CA GLU A 106 42.12 18.57 -3.48
C GLU A 106 41.64 17.18 -3.06
N MET A 107 42.46 16.43 -2.33
CA MET A 107 42.06 15.14 -1.78
C MET A 107 40.90 15.26 -0.79
N GLN A 108 40.95 16.22 0.13
CA GLN A 108 39.85 16.50 1.07
C GLN A 108 38.57 16.91 0.34
N SER A 109 38.66 17.72 -0.72
CA SER A 109 37.49 18.09 -1.51
C SER A 109 36.88 16.88 -2.23
N ALA A 110 37.69 16.01 -2.81
CA ALA A 110 37.21 14.80 -3.49
C ALA A 110 36.55 13.83 -2.50
N GLU A 111 37.11 13.68 -1.29
CA GLU A 111 36.53 12.85 -0.25
C GLU A 111 35.16 13.40 0.22
N LEU A 112 35.06 14.72 0.45
CA LEU A 112 33.80 15.36 0.84
C LEU A 112 32.76 15.32 -0.29
N GLU A 113 33.16 15.48 -1.55
CA GLU A 113 32.27 15.32 -2.72
C GLU A 113 31.70 13.90 -2.80
N GLN A 114 32.54 12.88 -2.59
CA GLN A 114 32.10 11.49 -2.56
C GLN A 114 31.14 11.24 -1.38
N GLN A 115 31.46 11.73 -0.18
CA GLN A 115 30.59 11.61 0.97
C GLN A 115 29.23 12.29 0.71
N LEU A 116 29.22 13.48 0.12
CA LEU A 116 28.00 14.18 -0.27
C LEU A 116 27.16 13.39 -1.28
N ALA A 117 27.80 12.78 -2.29
CA ALA A 117 27.12 11.94 -3.26
C ALA A 117 26.46 10.73 -2.57
N ASP A 118 27.20 10.02 -1.71
CA ASP A 118 26.71 8.87 -0.95
C ASP A 118 25.54 9.26 -0.02
N HIS A 119 25.64 10.40 0.66
CA HIS A 119 24.58 10.91 1.54
C HIS A 119 23.32 11.28 0.75
N ARG A 120 23.46 11.89 -0.44
CA ARG A 120 22.34 12.19 -1.34
C ARG A 120 21.65 10.92 -1.82
N GLU A 121 22.42 9.93 -2.28
CA GLU A 121 21.87 8.65 -2.74
C GLU A 121 21.09 7.92 -1.62
N ARG A 122 21.67 7.85 -0.41
CA ARG A 122 20.99 7.23 0.75
C ARG A 122 19.72 7.99 1.13
N TYR A 123 19.75 9.31 1.06
CA TYR A 123 18.58 10.14 1.34
C TYR A 123 17.46 9.92 0.31
N GLU A 124 17.80 9.91 -0.98
CA GLU A 124 16.84 9.65 -2.07
C GLU A 124 16.24 8.24 -1.95
N ALA A 125 17.06 7.22 -1.69
CA ALA A 125 16.60 5.85 -1.47
C ALA A 125 15.64 5.76 -0.27
N GLN A 126 15.93 6.47 0.82
CA GLN A 126 15.03 6.53 1.99
C GLN A 126 13.72 7.23 1.67
N CYS A 127 13.75 8.33 0.90
CA CYS A 127 12.53 9.01 0.46
C CYS A 127 11.66 8.10 -0.41
N LEU A 128 12.27 7.38 -1.37
CA LEU A 128 11.56 6.45 -2.23
C LEU A 128 10.97 5.27 -1.44
N ALA A 129 11.74 4.68 -0.53
CA ALA A 129 11.27 3.56 0.29
C ALA A 129 10.07 3.95 1.15
N GLN A 130 10.12 5.13 1.79
CA GLN A 130 9.02 5.60 2.62
C GLN A 130 7.81 6.03 1.77
N GLN A 131 8.00 6.56 0.56
CA GLN A 131 6.91 6.84 -0.37
C GLN A 131 6.19 5.54 -0.78
N LEU A 132 6.94 4.48 -1.07
CA LEU A 132 6.39 3.16 -1.38
C LEU A 132 5.61 2.56 -0.21
N GLU A 133 6.09 2.73 1.02
CA GLU A 133 5.39 2.30 2.24
C GLU A 133 4.02 3.01 2.37
N VAL A 134 4.00 4.34 2.22
CA VAL A 134 2.76 5.13 2.28
C VAL A 134 1.78 4.73 1.17
N GLU A 135 2.24 4.54 -0.06
CA GLU A 135 1.39 4.10 -1.17
C GLU A 135 0.84 2.69 -0.94
N THR A 136 1.63 1.79 -0.35
CA THR A 136 1.19 0.44 0.01
C THR A 136 0.07 0.50 1.07
N LEU A 137 0.25 1.31 2.11
CA LEU A 137 -0.76 1.51 3.14
C LEU A 137 -2.05 2.14 2.58
N LYS A 138 -1.94 3.13 1.68
CA LYS A 138 -3.11 3.71 1.00
C LYS A 138 -3.87 2.69 0.17
N ARG A 139 -3.17 1.84 -0.59
CA ARG A 139 -3.78 0.76 -1.37
C ARG A 139 -4.48 -0.26 -0.48
N SER A 140 -3.84 -0.67 0.62
CA SER A 140 -4.45 -1.58 1.60
C SER A 140 -5.75 -1.01 2.18
N LEU A 141 -5.70 0.25 2.62
CA LEU A 141 -6.86 0.95 3.15
C LEU A 141 -7.98 1.08 2.10
N ALA A 142 -7.66 1.37 0.85
CA ALA A 142 -8.63 1.45 -0.23
C ALA A 142 -9.31 0.08 -0.49
N LEU A 143 -8.55 -1.01 -0.47
CA LEU A 143 -9.10 -2.36 -0.62
C LEU A 143 -9.99 -2.75 0.57
N ARG A 144 -9.62 -2.37 1.78
CA ARG A 144 -10.44 -2.67 2.98
C ARG A 144 -11.71 -1.83 3.02
N THR A 145 -11.62 -0.54 2.76
CA THR A 145 -12.81 0.33 2.72
C THR A 145 -13.79 -0.06 1.62
N THR A 146 -13.31 -0.56 0.47
CA THR A 146 -14.19 -1.10 -0.57
C THR A 146 -14.86 -2.41 -0.13
N ARG A 147 -14.14 -3.32 0.53
CA ARG A 147 -14.73 -4.54 1.13
C ARG A 147 -15.77 -4.21 2.20
N LEU A 148 -15.48 -3.27 3.10
CA LEU A 148 -16.40 -2.83 4.14
C LEU A 148 -17.69 -2.27 3.52
N ARG A 149 -17.58 -1.37 2.53
CA ARG A 149 -18.74 -0.84 1.81
C ARG A 149 -19.55 -1.92 1.10
N ALA A 150 -18.89 -2.91 0.50
CA ALA A 150 -19.59 -4.04 -0.13
C ALA A 150 -20.39 -4.84 0.91
N LYS A 151 -19.81 -5.09 2.09
CA LYS A 151 -20.52 -5.75 3.19
C LYS A 151 -21.65 -4.89 3.78
N GLU A 152 -21.48 -3.58 3.88
CA GLU A 152 -22.55 -2.64 4.29
C GLU A 152 -23.72 -2.66 3.31
N GLN A 153 -23.45 -2.64 2.00
CA GLN A 153 -24.48 -2.75 0.96
C GLN A 153 -25.21 -4.10 1.02
N GLU A 154 -24.48 -5.19 1.20
CA GLU A 154 -25.09 -6.52 1.35
C GLU A 154 -25.96 -6.58 2.62
N SER A 155 -25.51 -6.00 3.73
CA SER A 155 -26.30 -5.91 4.96
C SER A 155 -27.59 -5.11 4.76
N ALA A 156 -27.51 -3.96 4.08
CA ALA A 156 -28.68 -3.15 3.76
C ALA A 156 -29.68 -3.91 2.88
N TRP A 157 -29.20 -4.61 1.85
CA TRP A 157 -30.04 -5.44 0.99
C TRP A 157 -30.73 -6.58 1.76
N LEU A 158 -29.99 -7.29 2.62
CA LEU A 158 -30.54 -8.35 3.47
C LEU A 158 -31.61 -7.80 4.42
N GLN A 159 -31.40 -6.61 4.98
CA GLN A 159 -32.36 -5.97 5.86
C GLN A 159 -33.65 -5.58 5.11
N THR A 160 -33.56 -4.94 3.95
CA THR A 160 -34.73 -4.63 3.11
C THR A 160 -35.48 -5.90 2.71
N ARG A 161 -34.76 -6.99 2.40
CA ARG A 161 -35.40 -8.27 2.07
C ARG A 161 -36.09 -8.91 3.28
N ALA A 162 -35.50 -8.81 4.46
CA ALA A 162 -36.11 -9.29 5.70
C ALA A 162 -37.40 -8.52 6.02
N GLU A 163 -37.37 -7.19 5.93
CA GLU A 163 -38.55 -6.33 6.11
C GLU A 163 -39.67 -6.66 5.10
N ALA A 164 -39.32 -6.90 3.84
CA ALA A 164 -40.29 -7.34 2.82
C ALA A 164 -40.92 -8.70 3.17
N LEU A 165 -40.13 -9.67 3.64
CA LEU A 165 -40.65 -10.97 4.07
C LEU A 165 -41.53 -10.87 5.32
N GLU A 166 -41.22 -9.97 6.25
CA GLU A 166 -42.08 -9.69 7.42
C GLU A 166 -43.42 -9.08 7.00
N GLN A 167 -43.43 -8.17 6.02
CA GLN A 167 -44.66 -7.62 5.43
C GLN A 167 -45.48 -8.70 4.70
N GLU A 168 -44.84 -9.57 3.91
CA GLU A 168 -45.50 -10.71 3.26
C GLU A 168 -46.13 -11.64 4.30
N LEU A 169 -45.42 -11.95 5.39
CA LEU A 169 -45.92 -12.79 6.47
C LEU A 169 -47.09 -12.13 7.21
N THR A 170 -47.01 -10.85 7.54
CA THR A 170 -48.12 -10.14 8.21
C THR A 170 -49.36 -10.09 7.31
N HIS A 171 -49.20 -9.89 6.00
CA HIS A 171 -50.28 -9.97 5.03
C HIS A 171 -50.92 -11.38 4.95
N LEU A 172 -50.12 -12.44 4.97
CA LEU A 172 -50.66 -13.81 5.03
C LEU A 172 -51.39 -14.10 6.34
N HIS A 173 -50.92 -13.55 7.46
CA HIS A 173 -51.60 -13.66 8.75
C HIS A 173 -52.91 -12.86 8.80
N SER A 174 -52.97 -11.67 8.19
CA SER A 174 -54.20 -10.88 8.10
C SER A 174 -55.24 -11.56 7.22
N LEU A 175 -54.83 -12.19 6.11
CA LEU A 175 -55.70 -13.03 5.27
C LEU A 175 -56.25 -14.26 6.03
N ARG A 176 -55.48 -14.83 6.96
CA ARG A 176 -55.91 -15.97 7.79
C ARG A 176 -56.84 -15.55 8.95
N ALA A 177 -56.68 -14.35 9.50
CA ALA A 177 -57.50 -13.86 10.60
C ALA A 177 -58.92 -13.42 10.16
N GLY A 178 -59.16 -13.22 8.87
CA GLY A 178 -60.44 -12.77 8.30
C GLY A 178 -61.40 -13.88 7.79
N HIS A 179 -61.06 -15.17 7.85
CA HIS A 179 -61.92 -16.24 7.34
C HIS A 179 -61.77 -17.58 8.10
N PRO A 180 -62.76 -17.99 8.92
CA PRO A 180 -62.73 -19.31 9.56
C PRO A 180 -63.37 -20.43 8.72
N GLN A 181 -63.81 -20.21 7.47
CA GLN A 181 -64.54 -21.25 6.72
C GLN A 181 -64.22 -21.23 5.23
N SER A 182 -63.40 -22.20 4.79
CA SER A 182 -63.52 -22.96 3.53
C SER A 182 -62.16 -23.62 3.17
N LEU A 183 -61.73 -24.60 3.96
CA LEU A 183 -60.65 -25.53 3.59
C LEU A 183 -61.06 -26.98 3.85
N THR A 184 -62.35 -27.29 3.65
CA THR A 184 -62.87 -28.65 3.56
C THR A 184 -63.77 -28.76 2.35
N ALA A 185 -63.19 -28.63 1.16
CA ALA A 185 -63.71 -29.23 -0.07
C ALA A 185 -62.66 -29.05 -1.17
N MET A 186 -61.78 -30.04 -1.34
CA MET A 186 -61.38 -30.58 -2.65
C MET A 186 -60.38 -31.72 -2.44
N THR A 187 -60.91 -32.83 -1.94
CA THR A 187 -60.42 -34.16 -2.31
C THR A 187 -61.24 -34.64 -3.51
N SER A 188 -60.58 -35.37 -4.42
CA SER A 188 -61.08 -36.11 -5.61
C SER A 188 -61.04 -35.45 -7.01
N THR A 189 -59.87 -35.56 -7.68
CA THR A 189 -59.54 -36.33 -8.93
C THR A 189 -60.54 -36.41 -10.12
N PRO A 190 -60.13 -36.85 -11.36
CA PRO A 190 -58.89 -36.71 -12.17
C PRO A 190 -59.15 -36.48 -13.71
N HIS A 191 -58.10 -36.53 -14.57
CA HIS A 191 -58.02 -36.52 -16.06
C HIS A 191 -57.93 -35.14 -16.76
N SER A 192 -57.26 -34.93 -17.90
CA SER A 192 -56.18 -35.58 -18.67
C SER A 192 -55.91 -34.70 -19.92
N ALA A 193 -54.79 -34.92 -20.61
CA ALA A 193 -54.39 -34.43 -21.96
C ALA A 193 -54.02 -32.91 -22.10
N SER A 194 -52.76 -32.55 -22.35
CA SER A 194 -51.97 -32.68 -23.60
C SER A 194 -52.44 -31.76 -24.73
N ALA A 195 -51.65 -30.73 -25.06
CA ALA A 195 -51.18 -30.45 -26.43
C ALA A 195 -50.18 -29.28 -26.49
N ARG A 196 -49.31 -29.42 -27.49
CA ARG A 196 -48.15 -28.64 -27.93
C ARG A 196 -48.33 -27.12 -28.11
N SER A 197 -47.18 -26.44 -28.00
CA SER A 197 -46.82 -25.05 -28.32
C SER A 197 -47.18 -24.58 -29.74
N PRO A 198 -47.06 -23.26 -30.03
CA PRO A 198 -45.87 -22.85 -30.80
C PRO A 198 -45.22 -21.49 -30.43
N GLN A 199 -43.92 -21.46 -30.69
CA GLN A 199 -42.96 -20.38 -30.98
C GLN A 199 -43.45 -18.91 -31.12
N SER A 200 -42.67 -18.02 -30.48
CA SER A 200 -42.08 -16.84 -31.13
C SER A 200 -40.78 -16.39 -30.44
N HIS A 201 -39.63 -16.64 -31.09
CA HIS A 201 -38.43 -15.79 -31.02
C HIS A 201 -38.49 -14.88 -32.27
N PRO A 202 -37.96 -13.63 -32.28
CA PRO A 202 -36.51 -13.39 -32.22
C PRO A 202 -36.06 -12.06 -31.58
N GLY A 203 -34.75 -11.89 -31.40
CA GLY A 203 -34.11 -10.58 -31.60
C GLY A 203 -33.59 -9.81 -30.38
N HIS A 204 -32.40 -10.20 -29.91
CA HIS A 204 -31.22 -9.33 -29.81
C HIS A 204 -31.30 -8.01 -29.00
N LEU A 205 -30.84 -8.06 -27.74
CA LEU A 205 -30.03 -7.00 -27.13
C LEU A 205 -28.79 -7.63 -26.48
N ARG A 206 -27.70 -7.60 -27.26
CA ARG A 206 -26.30 -7.44 -26.88
C ARG A 206 -25.81 -8.20 -25.64
N SER A 207 -25.08 -9.27 -25.96
CA SER A 207 -23.80 -9.55 -25.31
C SER A 207 -22.97 -8.27 -25.20
N ASP A 208 -22.58 -7.89 -23.99
CA ASP A 208 -21.24 -7.40 -23.74
C ASP A 208 -20.73 -8.07 -22.46
N SER A 209 -19.72 -8.89 -22.70
CA SER A 209 -18.97 -9.71 -21.77
C SER A 209 -18.23 -8.83 -20.74
N PRO A 210 -18.13 -9.21 -19.45
CA PRO A 210 -17.11 -8.66 -18.57
C PRO A 210 -15.78 -9.43 -18.73
N GLU A 211 -15.35 -9.70 -19.96
CA GLU A 211 -13.92 -9.85 -20.26
C GLU A 211 -13.29 -8.45 -20.36
N SER A 212 -13.21 -7.75 -19.24
CA SER A 212 -12.37 -6.55 -19.13
C SER A 212 -11.92 -6.27 -17.70
N PHE A 213 -11.40 -7.29 -17.01
CA PHE A 213 -10.57 -7.07 -15.83
C PHE A 213 -9.31 -7.95 -15.77
N ALA A 214 -9.04 -8.75 -16.81
CA ALA A 214 -7.81 -9.53 -16.94
C ALA A 214 -6.71 -8.82 -17.76
N SER A 215 -6.77 -7.49 -17.86
CA SER A 215 -5.75 -6.68 -18.57
C SER A 215 -5.26 -5.53 -17.68
N ALA A 216 -4.69 -5.87 -16.53
CA ALA A 216 -3.84 -4.96 -15.74
C ALA A 216 -2.73 -5.72 -15.01
N THR A 217 -2.14 -6.74 -15.64
CA THR A 217 -0.92 -7.39 -15.12
C THR A 217 0.02 -7.85 -16.25
N ARG A 218 0.31 -6.94 -17.19
CA ARG A 218 1.39 -7.17 -18.16
C ARG A 218 2.06 -5.87 -18.63
N VAL A 219 2.65 -5.15 -17.67
CA VAL A 219 3.81 -4.25 -17.81
C VAL A 219 4.41 -4.25 -16.40
N SER A 220 5.52 -4.89 -16.03
CA SER A 220 6.79 -5.08 -16.72
C SER A 220 7.44 -6.41 -16.28
N ALA A 221 7.48 -7.39 -17.18
CA ALA A 221 8.47 -8.46 -17.14
C ALA A 221 9.40 -8.25 -18.34
N ASN A 222 10.33 -7.31 -18.18
CA ASN A 222 11.57 -7.23 -18.96
C ASN A 222 12.49 -6.17 -18.33
N ALA A 223 13.17 -6.57 -17.26
CA ALA A 223 14.41 -5.96 -16.81
C ALA A 223 15.20 -6.95 -15.93
N GLU A 224 15.31 -8.22 -16.34
CA GLU A 224 16.36 -9.12 -15.85
C GLU A 224 17.03 -9.78 -17.04
N GLN A 225 17.93 -9.02 -17.68
CA GLN A 225 19.01 -9.60 -18.46
C GLN A 225 20.21 -8.64 -18.47
N LYS A 226 20.79 -8.44 -17.28
CA LYS A 226 22.21 -8.15 -17.04
C LYS A 226 22.42 -7.76 -15.57
N SER A 227 22.62 -8.75 -14.71
CA SER A 227 23.84 -8.75 -13.90
C SER A 227 24.07 -10.18 -13.42
N GLY A 228 25.20 -10.76 -13.85
CA GLY A 228 25.71 -11.95 -13.21
C GLY A 228 26.33 -11.52 -11.89
N ALA A 229 25.78 -11.99 -10.79
CA ALA A 229 26.47 -12.05 -9.51
C ALA A 229 26.04 -13.32 -8.80
N ARG A 230 26.82 -14.37 -9.06
CA ARG A 230 26.74 -15.69 -8.43
C ARG A 230 27.25 -15.55 -6.99
N LEU A 231 26.35 -15.32 -6.03
CA LEU A 231 26.67 -15.46 -4.61
C LEU A 231 26.33 -16.89 -4.17
N SER A 232 27.36 -17.72 -4.15
CA SER A 232 27.35 -19.03 -3.51
C SER A 232 27.21 -18.84 -2.00
N LEU A 233 26.05 -19.18 -1.45
CA LEU A 233 25.86 -19.44 -0.03
C LEU A 233 26.03 -20.94 0.20
N THR A 234 27.23 -21.34 0.63
CA THR A 234 27.42 -22.58 1.38
C THR A 234 27.94 -22.18 2.76
N GLY A 235 27.09 -22.37 3.77
CA GLY A 235 27.51 -22.35 5.15
C GLY A 235 28.35 -23.57 5.50
N GLU A 236 29.08 -23.47 6.60
CA GLU A 236 29.25 -24.47 7.68
C GLU A 236 30.58 -24.26 8.43
N GLY A 237 30.53 -24.50 9.75
CA GLY A 237 31.67 -24.47 10.69
C GLY A 237 31.74 -23.17 11.49
N VAL A 238 31.05 -23.00 12.62
CA VAL A 238 31.16 -23.77 13.88
C VAL A 238 32.60 -24.16 14.19
N SER A 239 33.27 -23.34 15.02
CA SER A 239 34.13 -23.81 16.12
C SER A 239 34.38 -22.66 17.11
N ARG A 240 33.88 -22.83 18.35
CA ARG A 240 34.43 -22.23 19.58
C ARG A 240 35.73 -22.97 19.98
N PRO A 241 36.33 -22.74 21.16
CA PRO A 241 37.07 -21.56 21.63
C PRO A 241 38.51 -21.94 22.07
N ILE A 242 39.40 -20.95 22.26
CA ILE A 242 40.37 -20.87 23.40
C ILE A 242 40.56 -19.40 23.71
#